data_AF-G6XI89-F1
#
_entry.id   AF-G6XI89-F1
#
_cell.length_a   1.000
_cell.length_b   1.000
_cell.length_c   1.000
_cell.angle_alpha   90.00
_cell.angle_beta   90.00
_cell.angle_gamma   90.00
#
_symmetry.space_group_name_H-M   'P 1'
#
loop_
_entity.id
_entity.type
_entity.pdbx_description
1 polymer ?
#
loop_
_entity_poly.entity_id
_entity_poly.type
_entity_poly.pdbx_seq_one_letter_code
_entity_poly.pdbx_strand_id
1 'polypeptide(L)' 'MTFTPFRSFLEPGQIVHHPGHPEWGWGQVQSAIGERVTVNFQHEGKVLIDASRVELKTVSS' A
#
# COMPACT_ATOMS: atom_id res chain seq x y z
N MET A 1 -4.40 -1.59 -29.50
CA MET A 1 -3.34 -1.59 -28.47
C MET A 1 -4.04 -1.56 -27.12
N THR A 2 -4.09 -2.67 -26.39
CA THR A 2 -4.81 -2.73 -25.11
C THR A 2 -3.83 -2.35 -24.00
N PHE A 3 -4.01 -1.17 -23.41
CA PHE A 3 -3.31 -0.81 -22.17
C PHE A 3 -4.00 -1.56 -21.04
N THR A 4 -3.33 -2.55 -20.45
CA THR A 4 -3.83 -3.16 -19.21
C THR A 4 -3.60 -2.15 -18.08
N PRO A 5 -4.65 -1.59 -17.47
CA PRO A 5 -4.47 -0.65 -16.37
C PRO A 5 -3.83 -1.39 -15.19
N PHE A 6 -2.80 -0.80 -14.59
CA PHE A 6 -2.23 -1.30 -13.34
C PHE A 6 -3.31 -1.29 -12.26
N ARG A 7 -3.36 -2.38 -11.50
CA ARG A 7 -4.27 -2.52 -10.37
C ARG A 7 -3.45 -3.13 -9.24
N SER A 8 -3.30 -2.38 -8.15
CA SER A 8 -2.68 -2.90 -6.95
C SER A 8 -3.45 -4.13 -6.48
N PHE A 9 -2.74 -5.18 -6.09
CA PHE A 9 -3.33 -6.37 -5.48
C PHE A 9 -3.74 -6.16 -4.00
N LEU A 10 -3.65 -4.92 -3.52
CA LEU A 10 -4.00 -4.53 -2.17
C LEU A 10 -5.47 -4.18 -2.06
N GLU A 11 -6.07 -4.56 -0.94
CA GLU A 11 -7.46 -4.37 -0.62
C GLU A 11 -7.60 -3.59 0.70
N PRO A 12 -8.63 -2.74 0.84
CA PRO A 12 -8.93 -2.08 2.10
C PRO A 12 -9.01 -3.09 3.26
N GLY A 13 -8.37 -2.75 4.37
CA GLY A 13 -8.28 -3.59 5.56
C GLY A 13 -7.02 -4.44 5.67
N GLN A 14 -6.29 -4.69 4.57
CA GLN A 14 -5.04 -5.46 4.63
C GLN A 14 -3.96 -4.73 5.44
N ILE A 15 -3.19 -5.50 6.19
CA ILE A 15 -2.01 -5.00 6.91
C ILE A 15 -0.78 -5.12 6.01
N VAL A 16 -0.01 -4.04 5.93
CA VAL A 16 1.16 -3.89 5.08
C VAL A 16 2.33 -3.28 5.84
N HIS A 17 3.53 -3.44 5.31
CA HIS A 17 4.75 -2.81 5.78
C HIS A 17 5.48 -2.12 4.62
N HIS A 18 6.00 -0.90 4.86
CA HIS A 18 6.74 -0.14 3.85
C HIS A 18 8.23 -0.52 3.87
N PRO A 19 8.79 -1.13 2.81
CA PRO A 19 10.17 -1.65 2.83
C PRO A 19 11.23 -0.55 2.94
N GLY A 20 10.96 0.65 2.42
CA GLY A 20 11.87 1.79 2.50
C GLY A 20 11.72 2.65 3.76
N HIS A 21 10.69 2.38 4.58
CA HIS A 21 10.38 3.15 5.79
C HIS A 21 9.91 2.22 6.91
N PRO A 22 10.79 1.30 7.38
CA PRO A 22 10.44 0.38 8.46
C PRO A 22 10.06 1.09 9.76
N GLU A 23 10.57 2.32 9.97
CA GLU A 23 10.26 3.15 11.14
C GLU A 23 8.78 3.55 11.24
N TRP A 24 8.05 3.58 10.12
CA TRP A 24 6.61 3.90 10.10
C TRP A 24 5.76 2.82 10.77
N GLY A 25 6.32 1.63 10.97
CA GLY A 25 5.64 0.49 11.57
C GLY A 25 4.66 -0.20 10.62
N TRP A 26 3.71 -0.94 11.19
CA TRP A 26 2.65 -1.56 10.41
C TRP A 26 1.66 -0.50 9.90
N GLY A 27 1.12 -0.73 8.72
CA GLY A 27 0.08 0.12 8.15
C GLY A 27 -1.14 -0.68 7.74
N GLN A 28 -2.31 -0.07 7.83
CA GLN A 28 -3.55 -0.64 7.31
C GLN A 28 -3.94 0.08 6.02
N VAL A 29 -4.22 -0.68 4.96
CA VAL A 29 -4.72 -0.14 3.71
C VAL A 29 -6.13 0.41 3.94
N GLN A 30 -6.32 1.70 3.68
CA GLN A 30 -7.62 2.37 3.77
C GLN A 30 -8.33 2.36 2.41
N SER A 31 -7.58 2.49 1.32
CA SER A 31 -8.10 2.44 -0.05
C SER A 31 -7.02 2.02 -1.03
N ALA A 32 -7.41 1.38 -2.13
CA ALA A 32 -6.52 0.94 -3.20
C ALA A 32 -7.22 1.14 -4.55
N ILE A 33 -6.84 2.19 -5.28
CA ILE A 33 -7.50 2.60 -6.53
C ILE A 33 -6.44 2.71 -7.63
N GLY A 34 -6.42 1.73 -8.54
CA GLY A 34 -5.40 1.65 -9.58
C GLY A 34 -4.02 1.44 -8.95
N GLU A 35 -3.11 2.39 -9.13
CA GLU A 35 -1.78 2.41 -8.49
C GLU A 35 -1.75 3.17 -7.16
N ARG A 36 -2.80 3.92 -6.83
CA ARG A 36 -2.83 4.79 -5.65
C ARG A 36 -3.39 4.04 -4.45
N VAL A 37 -2.54 3.79 -3.46
CA VAL A 37 -2.91 3.05 -2.25
C VAL A 37 -2.75 3.98 -1.05
N THR A 38 -3.84 4.24 -0.34
CA THR A 38 -3.79 5.02 0.91
C THR A 38 -3.62 4.04 2.07
N VAL A 39 -2.57 4.24 2.86
CA VAL A 39 -2.25 3.42 4.03
C VAL A 39 -2.19 4.30 5.26
N ASN A 40 -2.76 3.87 6.37
CA ASN A 40 -2.56 4.51 7.66
C ASN A 40 -1.52 3.72 8.46
N PHE A 41 -0.32 4.26 8.56
CA PHE A 41 0.80 3.69 9.31
C PHE A 41 0.75 4.10 10.79
N GLN A 42 1.25 3.23 11.66
CA GLN A 42 1.23 3.43 13.11
C GLN A 42 1.96 4.69 13.57
N HIS A 43 3.12 5.01 12.98
CA HIS A 43 3.95 6.13 13.43
C HIS A 43 3.94 7.34 12.50
N GLU A 44 3.61 7.15 11.23
CA GLU A 44 3.57 8.23 10.22
C GLU A 44 2.14 8.72 9.93
N GLY A 45 1.14 7.96 10.36
CA GLY A 45 -0.26 8.24 10.03
C GLY A 45 -0.56 7.95 8.56
N LYS A 46 -1.44 8.75 7.95
CA LYS A 46 -2.01 8.47 6.63
C LYS A 46 -1.06 8.91 5.51
N VAL A 47 -0.56 7.94 4.76
CA VAL A 47 0.33 8.14 3.62
C VAL A 47 -0.32 7.61 2.34
N LEU A 48 -0.12 8.33 1.24
CA LEU A 48 -0.50 7.86 -0.08
C LEU A 48 0.73 7.25 -0.78
N ILE A 49 0.61 6.00 -1.18
CA ILE A 49 1.64 5.21 -1.81
C ILE A 49 1.30 5.00 -3.29
N ASP A 50 2.33 5.10 -4.13
CA ASP A 50 2.31 4.71 -5.54
C ASP A 50 2.78 3.25 -5.65
N ALA A 51 1.82 2.32 -5.75
CA ALA A 51 2.05 0.89 -5.83
C ALA A 51 2.67 0.43 -7.16
N SER A 52 2.77 1.31 -8.16
CA SER A 52 3.54 1.01 -9.38
C SER A 52 5.05 1.12 -9.15
N ARG A 53 5.47 1.85 -8.11
CA ARG A 53 6.86 2.11 -7.76
C ARG A 53 7.30 1.44 -6.47
N VAL A 54 6.38 1.29 -5.52
CA VAL A 54 6.65 0.73 -4.21
C VAL A 54 5.81 -0.52 -4.00
N GLU A 55 6.47 -1.65 -3.88
CA GLU A 55 5.83 -2.90 -3.50
C GLU A 55 5.73 -2.97 -1.96
N LEU A 56 4.54 -2.69 -1.44
CA LEU A 56 4.25 -2.87 -0.02
C LEU A 56 4.19 -4.37 0.31
N LYS A 57 4.80 -4.76 1.44
CA LYS A 57 4.80 -6.16 1.87
C LYS A 57 3.55 -6.44 2.69
N THR A 58 2.68 -7.32 2.20
CA THR A 58 1.53 -7.82 2.95
C THR A 58 1.98 -8.78 4.04
N VAL A 59 1.39 -8.67 5.22
CA VAL A 59 1.57 -9.65 6.30
C VAL A 59 0.42 -10.63 6.18
N SER A 60 0.67 -11.79 5.57
CA SER A 60 -0.25 -12.92 5.63
C SER A 60 -0.01 -13.64 6.94
N SER A 61 -1.05 -13.72 7.78
CA SER A 61 -1.13 -14.79 8.78
C SER A 61 -1.74 -16.04 8.16
#